data_AF-A0AAU7Y4Z1-F1
#
_entry.id   AF-A0AAU7Y4Z1-F1
#
_cell.length_a   1.000
_cell.length_b   1.000
_cell.length_c   1.000
_cell.angle_alpha   90.00
_cell.angle_beta   90.00
_cell.angle_gamma   90.00
#
_symmetry.space_group_name_H-M   'P 1'
#
loop_
_entity.id
_entity.type
_entity.pdbx_description
1 polymer ?
#
loop_
_entity_poly.entity_id
_entity_poly.type
_entity_poly.pdbx_seq_one_letter_code
_entity_poly.pdbx_strand_id
1 'polypeptide(L)'
;MTQAPKTIEVIDGHIQYAPPENVEQAYVIVLDVANRVLRQCRLFSIESLKEENPTIGEIARRMRVICKLMRDLDEIDGLGDQWTVDKAHEYADHVQALADAIDAEDVLELDRQCELLNRRSFL
;
A
#
# COMPACT_ATOMS: atom_id res chain seq x y z
N MET A 1 -4.95 -6.72 -19.57
CA MET A 1 -5.54 -5.82 -18.55
C MET A 1 -5.93 -6.70 -17.39
N THR A 2 -5.11 -6.74 -16.35
CA THR A 2 -5.37 -7.57 -15.18
C THR A 2 -6.27 -6.81 -14.24
N GLN A 3 -7.46 -7.38 -13.98
CA GLN A 3 -8.44 -6.77 -13.10
C GLN A 3 -7.99 -6.93 -11.65
N ALA A 4 -8.16 -5.88 -10.85
CA ALA A 4 -8.06 -5.99 -9.40
C ALA A 4 -9.00 -7.12 -8.90
N PRO A 5 -8.60 -7.87 -7.87
CA PRO A 5 -9.48 -8.88 -7.29
C PRO A 5 -10.78 -8.25 -6.84
N LYS A 6 -11.87 -9.01 -6.96
CA LYS A 6 -13.21 -8.55 -6.62
C LYS A 6 -13.26 -8.13 -5.15
N THR A 7 -13.79 -6.94 -4.89
CA THR A 7 -14.24 -6.54 -3.56
C THR A 7 -15.36 -7.49 -3.12
N ILE A 8 -15.19 -8.14 -1.97
CA ILE A 8 -16.21 -9.02 -1.38
C ILE A 8 -17.21 -8.16 -0.61
N GLU A 9 -16.74 -7.35 0.34
CA GLU A 9 -17.58 -6.52 1.20
C GLU A 9 -16.89 -5.20 1.57
N VAL A 10 -17.68 -4.17 1.86
CA VAL A 10 -17.22 -2.93 2.51
C VAL A 10 -17.92 -2.86 3.86
N ILE A 11 -17.18 -3.13 4.94
CA ILE A 11 -17.69 -3.13 6.32
C ILE A 11 -17.04 -1.96 7.04
N ASP A 12 -17.83 -1.00 7.53
CA ASP A 12 -17.36 0.16 8.30
C ASP A 12 -16.21 0.94 7.61
N GLY A 13 -16.21 1.01 6.27
CA GLY A 13 -15.17 1.67 5.49
C GLY A 13 -13.93 0.81 5.22
N HIS A 14 -13.84 -0.39 5.78
CA HIS A 14 -12.80 -1.37 5.46
C HIS A 14 -13.25 -2.26 4.29
N ILE A 15 -12.45 -2.28 3.23
CA ILE A 15 -12.73 -3.08 2.04
C ILE A 15 -12.05 -4.44 2.19
N GLN A 16 -12.84 -5.50 2.12
CA GLN A 16 -12.36 -6.87 2.05
C GLN A 16 -12.26 -7.28 0.59
N TYR A 17 -11.08 -7.74 0.19
CA TYR A 17 -10.86 -8.32 -1.13
C TYR A 17 -11.02 -9.83 -1.09
N ALA A 18 -11.44 -10.39 -2.21
CA ALA A 18 -11.24 -11.81 -2.45
C ALA A 18 -9.74 -12.13 -2.45
N PRO A 19 -9.35 -13.35 -2.03
CA PRO A 19 -7.98 -13.80 -2.19
C PRO A 19 -7.54 -13.58 -3.65
N PRO A 20 -6.36 -13.00 -3.89
CA PRO A 20 -5.86 -12.84 -5.25
C PRO A 20 -5.66 -14.21 -5.89
N GLU A 21 -6.07 -14.35 -7.15
CA GLU A 21 -5.96 -15.61 -7.90
C GLU A 21 -4.55 -15.79 -8.51
N ASN A 22 -3.76 -14.71 -8.58
CA ASN A 22 -2.39 -14.71 -9.09
C ASN A 22 -1.56 -13.56 -8.48
N VAL A 23 -0.26 -13.56 -8.75
CA VAL A 23 0.71 -12.58 -8.24
C VAL A 23 0.39 -11.16 -8.71
N GLU A 24 0.00 -10.98 -9.97
CA GLU A 24 -0.34 -9.66 -10.51
C GLU A 24 -1.55 -9.03 -9.80
N GLN A 25 -2.59 -9.81 -9.49
CA GLN A 25 -3.73 -9.34 -8.69
C GLN A 25 -3.31 -8.93 -7.28
N ALA A 26 -2.35 -9.64 -6.68
CA ALA A 26 -1.84 -9.32 -5.37
C ALA A 26 -1.04 -7.99 -5.37
N TYR A 27 -0.25 -7.71 -6.42
CA TYR A 27 0.38 -6.39 -6.58
C TYR A 27 -0.63 -5.26 -6.73
N VAL A 28 -1.71 -5.48 -7.48
CA VAL A 28 -2.78 -4.48 -7.63
C VAL A 28 -3.45 -4.17 -6.29
N ILE A 29 -3.66 -5.17 -5.42
CA ILE A 29 -4.15 -4.93 -4.04
C ILE A 29 -3.18 -4.03 -3.28
N VAL A 30 -1.87 -4.30 -3.34
CA VAL A 30 -0.86 -3.48 -2.64
C VAL A 30 -0.96 -2.00 -3.08
N LEU A 31 -1.08 -1.74 -4.38
CA LEU A 31 -1.24 -0.38 -4.90
C LEU A 31 -2.51 0.31 -4.40
N ASP A 32 -3.65 -0.40 -4.37
CA ASP A 32 -4.90 0.18 -3.88
C ASP A 32 -4.86 0.45 -2.36
N VAL A 33 -4.26 -0.46 -1.57
CA VAL A 33 -4.04 -0.26 -0.13
C VAL A 33 -3.17 0.97 0.13
N ALA A 34 -2.07 1.13 -0.60
CA ALA A 34 -1.21 2.30 -0.47
C ALA A 34 -1.94 3.61 -0.83
N ASN A 35 -2.77 3.60 -1.88
CA ASN A 35 -3.59 4.76 -2.24
C ASN A 35 -4.61 5.12 -1.15
N ARG A 36 -5.11 4.15 -0.39
CA ARG A 36 -5.99 4.41 0.76
C ARG A 36 -5.23 5.04 1.92
N VAL A 37 -4.05 4.50 2.24
CA VAL A 37 -3.18 5.10 3.25
C VAL A 37 -2.86 6.55 2.90
N LEU A 38 -2.53 6.84 1.63
CA LEU A 38 -2.33 8.21 1.15
C LEU A 38 -3.56 9.09 1.41
N ARG A 39 -4.76 8.60 1.09
CA ARG A 39 -6.00 9.36 1.34
C ARG A 39 -6.20 9.63 2.83
N GLN A 40 -5.96 8.64 3.70
CA GLN A 40 -6.05 8.82 5.15
C GLN A 40 -5.04 9.88 5.63
N CYS A 41 -3.79 9.80 5.20
CA CYS A 41 -2.73 10.75 5.60
C CYS A 41 -3.06 12.20 5.20
N ARG A 42 -3.82 12.41 4.13
CA ARG A 42 -4.23 13.74 3.67
C ARG A 42 -5.49 14.28 4.37
N LEU A 43 -6.27 13.42 5.01
CA LEU A 43 -7.57 13.77 5.60
C LEU A 43 -7.52 13.91 7.12
N PHE A 44 -6.60 13.21 7.78
CA PHE A 44 -6.53 13.11 9.23
C PHE A 44 -5.25 13.73 9.78
N SER A 45 -5.31 14.19 11.03
CA SER A 45 -4.12 14.66 11.76
C SER A 45 -3.23 13.47 12.16
N ILE A 46 -1.95 13.74 12.44
CA ILE A 46 -1.01 12.72 12.95
C ILE A 46 -1.57 12.02 14.19
N GLU A 47 -2.15 12.77 15.14
CA GLU A 47 -2.78 12.19 16.33
C GLU A 47 -3.87 11.19 15.97
N SER A 48 -4.80 11.54 15.06
CA SER A 48 -5.83 10.61 14.62
C SER A 48 -5.25 9.39 13.88
N LEU A 49 -4.21 9.57 13.06
CA LEU A 49 -3.55 8.48 12.34
C LEU A 49 -2.85 7.48 13.27
N LYS A 50 -2.38 7.93 14.46
CA LYS A 50 -1.78 7.05 15.48
C LYS A 50 -2.82 6.20 16.20
N GLU A 51 -4.08 6.62 16.22
CA GLU A 51 -5.19 5.92 16.86
C GLU A 51 -5.87 4.89 15.94
N GLU A 52 -5.55 4.89 14.64
CA GLU A 52 -6.08 3.96 13.66
C GLU A 52 -5.71 2.50 13.95
N ASN A 53 -6.63 1.58 13.63
CA ASN A 53 -6.42 0.14 13.76
C ASN A 53 -6.86 -0.60 12.48
N PRO A 54 -5.94 -1.24 11.74
CA PRO A 54 -4.50 -1.32 12.00
C PRO A 54 -3.80 0.03 11.84
N THR A 55 -2.70 0.21 12.58
CA THR A 55 -1.84 1.39 12.40
C THR A 55 -1.22 1.39 11.00
N ILE A 56 -0.85 2.57 10.48
CA ILE A 56 -0.19 2.66 9.17
C ILE A 56 1.14 1.88 9.15
N GLY A 57 1.86 1.82 10.28
CA GLY A 57 3.06 0.99 10.40
C GLY A 57 2.79 -0.52 10.30
N GLU A 58 1.65 -1.01 10.82
CA GLU A 58 1.24 -2.40 10.60
C GLU A 58 0.85 -2.67 9.16
N ILE A 59 0.19 -1.73 8.49
CA ILE A 59 -0.14 -1.83 7.07
C ILE A 59 1.15 -1.91 6.24
N ALA A 60 2.12 -1.03 6.50
CA ALA A 60 3.42 -1.01 5.82
C ALA A 60 4.16 -2.35 5.94
N ARG A 61 4.24 -2.91 7.16
CA ARG A 61 4.87 -4.21 7.41
C ARG A 61 4.20 -5.34 6.63
N ARG A 62 2.86 -5.38 6.62
CA ARG A 62 2.10 -6.40 5.88
C ARG A 62 2.35 -6.27 4.38
N MET A 63 2.32 -5.06 3.84
CA MET A 63 2.60 -4.81 2.42
C MET A 63 3.99 -5.30 2.02
N ARG A 64 5.03 -4.99 2.81
CA ARG A 64 6.40 -5.45 2.51
C ARG A 64 6.53 -6.97 2.50
N VAL A 65 5.89 -7.66 3.43
CA VAL A 65 5.88 -9.14 3.45
C VAL A 65 5.24 -9.68 2.18
N ILE A 66 4.11 -9.11 1.76
CA ILE A 66 3.41 -9.52 0.54
C ILE A 66 4.28 -9.23 -0.69
N CYS A 67 4.84 -8.02 -0.83
CA CYS A 67 5.74 -7.66 -1.93
C CYS A 67 6.95 -8.58 -2.01
N LYS A 68 7.60 -8.88 -0.88
CA LYS A 68 8.73 -9.81 -0.85
C LYS A 68 8.34 -11.20 -1.34
N LEU A 69 7.24 -11.76 -0.81
CA LEU A 69 6.76 -13.08 -1.21
C LEU A 69 6.44 -13.13 -2.71
N MET A 70 5.79 -12.09 -3.24
CA MET A 70 5.45 -12.02 -4.67
C MET A 70 6.70 -11.96 -5.54
N ARG A 71 7.70 -11.16 -5.16
CA ARG A 71 8.99 -11.12 -5.85
C ARG A 71 9.67 -12.49 -5.86
N ASP A 72 9.72 -13.15 -4.70
CA ASP A 72 10.31 -14.48 -4.58
C ASP A 72 9.58 -15.51 -5.47
N LEU A 73 8.27 -15.34 -5.71
CA LEU A 73 7.47 -16.18 -6.62
C LEU A 73 7.68 -15.82 -8.10
N ASP A 74 7.74 -14.54 -8.45
CA ASP A 74 8.01 -14.07 -9.82
C ASP A 74 9.41 -14.51 -10.30
N GLU A 75 10.40 -14.57 -9.40
CA GLU A 75 11.74 -15.09 -9.73
C GLU A 75 11.73 -16.57 -10.12
N ILE A 76 10.71 -17.33 -9.70
CA ILE A 76 10.56 -18.77 -9.99
C ILE A 76 9.93 -18.99 -11.36
N ASP A 77 8.91 -18.22 -11.73
CA ASP A 77 8.18 -18.41 -12.99
C ASP A 77 8.64 -17.48 -14.13
N GLY A 78 9.28 -16.34 -13.81
CA GLY A 78 9.77 -15.35 -14.77
C GLY A 78 8.67 -14.64 -15.55
N LEU A 79 7.41 -14.66 -15.08
CA LEU A 79 6.23 -14.17 -15.80
C LEU A 79 5.73 -12.81 -15.30
N GLY A 80 6.29 -12.29 -14.20
CA GLY A 80 5.90 -11.00 -13.65
C GLY A 80 6.23 -9.81 -14.56
N ASP A 81 5.29 -8.87 -14.70
CA ASP A 81 5.58 -7.55 -15.26
C ASP A 81 6.49 -6.79 -14.29
N GLN A 82 7.80 -6.75 -14.59
CA GLN A 82 8.83 -6.13 -13.76
C GLN A 82 8.47 -4.70 -13.33
N TRP A 83 7.78 -3.96 -14.19
CA TRP A 83 7.34 -2.61 -13.87
C TRP A 83 6.32 -2.58 -12.72
N THR A 84 5.31 -3.45 -12.75
CA THR A 84 4.31 -3.59 -11.68
C THR A 84 4.96 -4.06 -10.36
N VAL A 85 5.92 -4.98 -10.44
CA VAL A 85 6.70 -5.43 -9.28
C VAL A 85 7.42 -4.26 -8.61
N ASP A 86 8.23 -3.52 -9.37
CA ASP A 86 9.02 -2.41 -8.86
C ASP A 86 8.13 -1.32 -8.26
N LYS A 87 6.98 -1.07 -8.88
CA LYS A 87 6.01 -0.09 -8.39
C LYS A 87 5.34 -0.49 -7.09
N ALA A 88 4.91 -1.73 -6.94
CA ALA A 88 4.30 -2.15 -5.69
C ALA A 88 5.29 -2.06 -4.52
N HIS A 89 6.56 -2.39 -4.75
CA HIS A 89 7.63 -2.21 -3.76
C HIS A 89 7.86 -0.74 -3.40
N GLU A 90 7.97 0.13 -4.41
CA GLU A 90 8.13 1.58 -4.19
C GLU A 90 6.98 2.15 -3.34
N TYR A 91 5.75 1.71 -3.59
CA TYR A 91 4.57 2.11 -2.83
C TYR A 91 4.61 1.59 -1.39
N ALA A 92 5.02 0.34 -1.17
CA ALA A 92 5.21 -0.21 0.17
C ALA A 92 6.27 0.56 0.97
N ASP A 93 7.34 1.00 0.31
CA ASP A 93 8.38 1.81 0.95
C ASP A 93 7.92 3.23 1.28
N HIS A 94 7.14 3.86 0.41
CA HIS A 94 6.51 5.14 0.73
C HIS A 94 5.52 5.02 1.90
N VAL A 95 4.72 3.95 1.96
CA VAL A 95 3.82 3.70 3.10
C VAL A 95 4.60 3.48 4.39
N GLN A 96 5.78 2.85 4.34
CA GLN A 96 6.65 2.82 5.51
C GLN A 96 7.15 4.21 5.89
N ALA A 97 7.63 5.02 4.94
CA ALA A 97 8.11 6.36 5.24
C ALA A 97 7.01 7.25 5.85
N LEU A 98 5.76 7.09 5.41
CA LEU A 98 4.60 7.71 6.05
C LEU A 98 4.44 7.23 7.50
N ALA A 99 4.53 5.92 7.75
CA ALA A 99 4.46 5.38 9.11
C ALA A 99 5.56 5.96 10.02
N ASP A 100 6.80 6.00 9.53
CA ASP A 100 7.94 6.50 10.28
C ASP A 100 7.78 8.01 10.59
N ALA A 101 7.24 8.80 9.65
CA ALA A 101 6.94 10.21 9.84
C ALA A 101 5.82 10.43 10.89
N ILE A 102 4.78 9.59 10.88
CA ILE A 102 3.70 9.62 11.88
C ILE A 102 4.24 9.31 13.28
N ASP A 103 5.08 8.28 13.39
CA ASP A 103 5.69 7.88 14.66
C ASP A 103 6.62 8.96 15.21
N ALA A 104 7.36 9.64 14.33
CA ALA A 104 8.26 10.74 14.66
C ALA A 104 7.56 12.11 14.82
N GLU A 105 6.25 12.20 14.56
CA GLU A 105 5.48 13.45 14.52
C GLU A 105 6.06 14.49 13.53
N ASP A 106 6.69 13.99 12.45
CA ASP A 106 7.32 14.80 11.41
C ASP A 106 6.31 15.14 10.30
N VAL A 107 5.60 16.26 10.50
CA VAL A 107 4.60 16.76 9.55
C VAL A 107 5.21 17.07 8.18
N LEU A 108 6.46 17.55 8.13
CA LEU A 108 7.10 17.93 6.87
C LEU A 108 7.42 16.70 6.03
N GLU A 109 7.95 15.65 6.65
CA GLU A 109 8.20 14.40 5.95
C GLU A 109 6.90 13.69 5.57
N LEU A 110 5.87 13.74 6.42
CA LEU A 110 4.53 13.23 6.09
C LEU A 110 3.97 13.88 4.82
N ASP A 111 3.99 15.22 4.76
CA ASP A 111 3.51 15.99 3.60
C ASP A 111 4.33 15.67 2.34
N ARG A 112 5.66 15.59 2.48
CA ARG A 112 6.56 15.23 1.38
C ARG A 112 6.22 13.85 0.81
N GLN A 113 6.05 12.85 1.67
CA GLN A 113 5.73 11.48 1.24
C GLN A 113 4.34 11.42 0.61
N CYS A 114 3.37 12.16 1.13
CA CYS A 114 2.05 12.31 0.51
C CYS A 114 2.14 12.88 -0.90
N GLU A 115 2.96 13.91 -1.12
CA GLU A 115 3.18 14.47 -2.46
C GLU A 115 3.84 13.45 -3.41
N LEU A 116 4.86 12.72 -2.95
CA LEU A 116 5.56 11.73 -3.76
C LEU A 116 4.64 10.60 -4.22
N LEU A 117 3.83 10.06 -3.31
CA LEU A 117 2.81 9.05 -3.64
C LEU A 117 1.73 9.61 -4.57
N ASN A 118 1.25 10.84 -4.34
CA ASN A 118 0.18 11.45 -5.14
C ASN A 118 0.62 11.74 -6.59
N ARG A 119 1.85 12.24 -6.80
CA ARG A 119 2.40 12.48 -8.15
C ARG A 119 2.59 11.19 -8.96
N ARG A 120 2.62 10.05 -8.28
CA ARG A 120 2.87 8.73 -8.86
C ARG A 120 1.60 7.88 -8.93
N SER A 121 0.49 8.34 -8.35
CA SER A 121 -0.79 7.61 -8.25
C SER A 121 -1.26 7.09 -9.61
N PHE A 122 -1.40 5.77 -9.70
CA PHE A 122 -1.84 5.03 -10.89
C PHE A 122 -3.37 4.93 -11.03
N LEU A 123 -4.12 5.62 -10.18
CA LEU A 123 -5.57 5.79 -10.27
C LEU A 123 -5.91 7.20 -10.73
#